data_AF-A0A959WGA8-F1
#
_entry.id   AF-A0A959WGA8-F1
#
_cell.length_a   1.000
_cell.length_b   1.000
_cell.length_c   1.000
_cell.angle_alpha   90.00
_cell.angle_beta   90.00
_cell.angle_gamma   90.00
#
_symmetry.space_group_name_H-M   'P 1'
#
loop_
_entity.id
_entity.type
_entity.pdbx_description
1 polymer ?
#
loop_
_entity_poly.entity_id
_entity_poly.type
_entity_poly.pdbx_seq_one_letter_code
_entity_poly.pdbx_strand_id
1 'polypeptide(L)'
;AETLVNLMEPYAGEWIITGPAGSAIGPVDMHLGEICLMLGRDREAATWLERSLDTCEAMGARPYLAHSRMHLALALKRLGDPEPERSEELMSSGRDIAEELEMQMLLNRIKRWS
;
A
#
# COMPACT_ATOMS: atom_id res chain seq x y z
N ALA A 1 15.41 -7.37 4.69
CA ALA A 1 14.15 -6.98 4.03
C ALA A 1 13.97 -7.72 2.69
N GLU A 2 15.01 -7.88 1.87
CA GLU A 2 14.91 -8.68 0.63
C GLU A 2 14.40 -10.12 0.83
N THR A 3 14.92 -10.84 1.83
CA THR A 3 14.44 -12.20 2.17
C THR A 3 12.94 -12.23 2.46
N LEU A 4 12.38 -11.16 3.03
CA LEU A 4 10.96 -11.09 3.36
C LEU A 4 10.09 -11.00 2.10
N VAL A 5 10.55 -10.29 1.06
CA VAL A 5 9.86 -10.23 -0.24
C VAL A 5 9.74 -11.64 -0.82
N ASN A 6 10.84 -12.37 -0.93
CA ASN A 6 10.84 -13.73 -1.50
C ASN A 6 9.98 -14.72 -0.70
N LEU A 7 9.88 -14.54 0.61
CA LEU A 7 9.04 -15.39 1.47
C LEU A 7 7.56 -15.06 1.36
N MET A 8 7.21 -13.82 1.01
CA MET A 8 5.82 -13.36 0.90
C MET A 8 5.25 -13.50 -0.51
N GLU A 9 6.08 -13.41 -1.55
CA GLU A 9 5.67 -13.55 -2.95
C GLU A 9 4.78 -14.77 -3.26
N PRO A 10 5.05 -15.99 -2.72
CA PRO A 10 4.18 -17.14 -2.95
C PRO A 10 2.73 -16.98 -2.45
N TYR A 11 2.48 -15.97 -1.60
CA TYR A 11 1.18 -15.67 -1.02
C TYR A 11 0.56 -14.39 -1.62
N ALA A 12 1.08 -13.89 -2.74
CA ALA A 12 0.45 -12.78 -3.46
C ALA A 12 -1.01 -13.10 -3.80
N GLY A 13 -1.90 -12.11 -3.65
CA GLY A 13 -3.34 -12.26 -3.76
C GLY A 13 -4.05 -12.75 -2.49
N GLU A 14 -3.31 -13.23 -1.48
CA GLU A 14 -3.88 -13.68 -0.21
C GLU A 14 -4.00 -12.55 0.83
N TRP A 15 -4.82 -12.78 1.85
CA TRP A 15 -4.96 -11.89 2.99
C TRP A 15 -4.19 -12.39 4.20
N ILE A 16 -3.47 -11.50 4.89
CA ILE A 16 -2.80 -11.85 6.14
C ILE A 16 -3.85 -11.88 7.25
N ILE A 17 -4.13 -13.07 7.78
CA ILE A 17 -5.09 -13.29 8.87
C ILE A 17 -4.35 -13.60 10.17
N THR A 18 -4.78 -12.98 11.26
CA THR A 18 -4.19 -13.16 12.59
C THR A 18 -5.24 -13.44 13.66
N GLY A 19 -4.83 -14.23 14.66
CA GLY A 19 -5.64 -14.54 15.82
C GLY A 19 -6.82 -15.48 15.55
N PRO A 20 -7.42 -16.04 16.62
CA PRO A 20 -8.51 -17.02 16.50
C PRO A 20 -9.82 -16.45 15.94
N ALA A 21 -9.95 -15.12 15.86
CA ALA A 21 -11.14 -14.42 15.34
C ALA A 21 -11.03 -13.99 13.87
N GLY A 22 -9.94 -14.34 13.17
CA GLY A 22 -9.78 -14.03 11.75
C GLY A 22 -9.51 -12.55 11.46
N SER A 23 -8.81 -11.84 12.36
CA SER A 23 -8.49 -10.44 12.17
C SER A 23 -7.48 -10.27 11.03
N ALA A 24 -7.91 -9.66 9.93
CA ALA A 24 -7.04 -9.36 8.81
C ALA A 24 -6.13 -8.16 9.09
N ILE A 25 -4.88 -8.20 8.62
CA ILE A 25 -3.92 -7.09 8.64
C ILE A 25 -3.61 -6.61 7.20
N GLY A 26 -4.57 -6.80 6.28
CA GLY A 26 -4.46 -6.39 4.88
C GLY A 26 -3.95 -7.47 3.93
N PRO A 27 -4.02 -7.21 2.62
CA PRO A 27 -3.56 -8.15 1.61
C PRO A 27 -2.02 -8.23 1.59
N VAL A 28 -1.50 -9.39 1.20
CA VAL A 28 -0.04 -9.62 1.09
C VAL A 28 0.59 -8.63 0.11
N ASP A 29 -0.10 -8.30 -0.98
CA ASP A 29 0.36 -7.33 -2.00
C ASP A 29 0.63 -5.93 -1.41
N MET A 30 -0.17 -5.48 -0.43
CA MET A 30 0.07 -4.21 0.26
C MET A 30 1.44 -4.21 0.94
N HIS A 31 1.73 -5.27 1.69
CA HIS A 31 2.97 -5.41 2.45
C HIS A 31 4.18 -5.60 1.53
N LEU A 32 4.05 -6.41 0.47
CA LEU A 32 5.06 -6.52 -0.57
C LEU A 32 5.40 -5.15 -1.18
N GLY A 33 4.37 -4.36 -1.48
CA GLY A 33 4.50 -2.98 -1.94
C GLY A 33 5.27 -2.07 -0.98
N GLU A 34 4.87 -2.05 0.29
CA GLU A 34 5.53 -1.25 1.34
C GLU A 34 6.99 -1.67 1.54
N ILE A 35 7.29 -2.97 1.52
CA ILE A 35 8.66 -3.48 1.65
C ILE A 35 9.51 -3.10 0.44
N CYS A 36 8.97 -3.23 -0.78
CA CYS A 36 9.65 -2.81 -2.00
C CYS A 36 9.94 -1.30 -2.00
N LEU A 37 9.04 -0.45 -1.50
CA LEU A 37 9.29 0.98 -1.31
C LEU A 37 10.43 1.26 -0.33
N MET A 38 10.50 0.52 0.78
CA MET A 38 11.60 0.64 1.74
C MET A 38 12.95 0.21 1.12
N LEU A 39 12.94 -0.72 0.18
CA LEU A 39 14.11 -1.21 -0.54
C LEU A 39 14.50 -0.34 -1.75
N GLY A 40 13.72 0.68 -2.09
CA GLY A 40 13.92 1.48 -3.31
C GLY A 40 13.58 0.74 -4.61
N ARG A 41 12.84 -0.37 -4.54
CA ARG A 41 12.34 -1.15 -5.69
C ARG A 41 11.03 -0.54 -6.17
N ASP A 42 11.03 0.74 -6.50
CA ASP A 42 9.79 1.54 -6.66
C ASP A 42 8.87 1.01 -7.78
N ARG A 43 9.42 0.45 -8.86
CA ARG A 43 8.63 -0.16 -9.95
C ARG A 43 7.88 -1.41 -9.48
N GLU A 44 8.54 -2.25 -8.71
CA GLU A 44 7.93 -3.46 -8.16
C GLU A 44 6.92 -3.10 -7.08
N ALA A 45 7.23 -2.10 -6.24
CA ALA A 45 6.28 -1.56 -5.30
C ALA A 45 4.99 -1.10 -5.98
N ALA A 46 5.09 -0.31 -7.06
CA ALA A 46 3.92 0.13 -7.81
C ALA A 46 3.08 -1.07 -8.28
N THR A 47 3.74 -2.10 -8.84
CA THR A 47 3.04 -3.31 -9.33
C THR A 47 2.26 -4.03 -8.22
N TRP A 48 2.87 -4.20 -7.04
CA TRP A 48 2.20 -4.83 -5.90
C TRP A 48 1.07 -3.95 -5.34
N LEU A 49 1.26 -2.64 -5.27
CA LEU A 49 0.29 -1.72 -4.70
C LEU A 49 -0.95 -1.53 -5.59
N GLU A 50 -0.81 -1.63 -6.92
CA GLU A 50 -1.95 -1.69 -7.86
C GLU A 50 -2.84 -2.90 -7.57
N ARG A 51 -2.25 -4.09 -7.43
CA ARG A 51 -2.99 -5.32 -7.08
C ARG A 51 -3.68 -5.23 -5.72
N SER A 52 -3.00 -4.61 -4.76
CA SER A 52 -3.56 -4.34 -3.44
C SER A 52 -4.76 -3.40 -3.52
N LEU A 53 -4.70 -2.37 -4.38
CA LEU A 53 -5.77 -1.43 -4.63
C LEU A 53 -7.03 -2.15 -5.13
N ASP A 54 -6.90 -2.96 -6.19
CA ASP A 54 -8.00 -3.73 -6.77
C ASP A 54 -8.69 -4.61 -5.70
N THR A 55 -7.87 -5.31 -4.90
CA THR A 55 -8.37 -6.23 -3.87
C THR A 55 -9.04 -5.48 -2.72
N CYS A 56 -8.48 -4.34 -2.29
CA CYS A 56 -9.05 -3.54 -1.20
C CYS A 56 -10.36 -2.86 -1.63
N GLU A 57 -10.48 -2.42 -2.88
CA GLU A 57 -11.72 -1.85 -3.42
C GLU A 57 -12.81 -2.91 -3.51
N ALA A 58 -12.50 -4.08 -4.08
CA ALA A 58 -13.44 -5.20 -4.17
C ALA A 58 -13.98 -5.64 -2.80
N MET A 59 -13.13 -5.62 -1.77
CA MET A 59 -13.48 -6.02 -0.40
C MET A 59 -14.09 -4.87 0.44
N GLY A 60 -14.14 -3.64 -0.07
CA GLY A 60 -14.54 -2.47 0.72
C GLY A 60 -13.63 -2.20 1.93
N ALA A 61 -12.36 -2.62 1.85
CA ALA A 61 -11.42 -2.63 2.96
C ALA A 61 -10.71 -1.28 3.12
N ARG A 62 -11.48 -0.26 3.54
CA ARG A 62 -11.07 1.15 3.56
C ARG A 62 -9.70 1.45 4.20
N PRO A 63 -9.32 0.88 5.37
CA PRO A 63 -8.01 1.15 5.95
C PRO A 63 -6.85 0.73 5.04
N TYR A 64 -6.95 -0.44 4.42
CA TYR A 64 -5.90 -0.98 3.54
C TYR A 64 -5.92 -0.33 2.16
N LEU A 65 -7.08 0.18 1.73
CA LEU A 65 -7.19 1.04 0.56
C LEU A 65 -6.39 2.34 0.74
N ALA A 66 -6.49 2.99 1.92
CA ALA A 66 -5.71 4.18 2.23
C ALA A 66 -4.20 3.91 2.18
N HIS A 67 -3.76 2.81 2.80
CA HIS A 67 -2.37 2.36 2.69
C HIS A 67 -1.93 2.19 1.23
N SER A 68 -2.70 1.43 0.44
CA SER A 68 -2.33 1.09 -0.95
C SER A 68 -2.22 2.33 -1.82
N ARG A 69 -3.19 3.25 -1.73
CA ARG A 69 -3.21 4.50 -2.51
C ARG A 69 -2.04 5.42 -2.17
N MET A 70 -1.81 5.70 -0.89
CA MET A 70 -0.75 6.63 -0.48
C MET A 70 0.65 6.09 -0.79
N HIS A 71 0.86 4.79 -0.62
CA HIS A 71 2.14 4.17 -0.97
C HIS A 71 2.32 4.08 -2.49
N LEU A 72 1.26 3.79 -3.27
CA LEU A 72 1.35 3.77 -4.73
C LEU A 72 1.73 5.15 -5.28
N ALA A 73 1.10 6.21 -4.77
CA ALA A 73 1.46 7.58 -5.11
C ALA A 73 2.95 7.88 -4.82
N LEU A 74 3.49 7.42 -3.68
CA LEU A 74 4.92 7.58 -3.40
C LEU A 74 5.79 6.82 -4.40
N ALA A 75 5.42 5.59 -4.76
CA ALA A 75 6.16 4.77 -5.73
C ALA A 75 6.18 5.45 -7.11
N LEU A 76 5.02 5.91 -7.59
CA LEU A 76 4.88 6.61 -8.87
C LEU A 76 5.70 7.91 -8.89
N LYS A 77 5.59 8.72 -7.84
CA LYS A 77 6.38 9.96 -7.71
C LYS A 77 7.88 9.71 -7.80
N ARG A 78 8.41 8.65 -7.16
CA ARG A 78 9.84 8.29 -7.22
C ARG A 78 10.30 7.80 -8.58
N LEU A 79 9.41 7.16 -9.34
CA LEU A 79 9.70 6.71 -10.70
C LEU A 79 9.74 7.87 -11.73
N GLY A 80 9.36 9.08 -11.32
CA GLY A 80 9.19 10.21 -12.23
C GLY A 80 7.94 10.04 -13.08
N ASP A 81 6.81 9.78 -12.39
CA ASP A 81 5.48 9.48 -12.95
C ASP A 81 5.19 10.26 -14.26
N PRO A 82 4.89 9.56 -15.38
CA PRO A 82 4.45 10.23 -16.60
C PRO A 82 3.07 10.91 -16.45
N GLU A 83 2.27 10.53 -15.45
CA GLU A 83 0.91 11.03 -15.20
C GLU A 83 0.78 11.58 -13.76
N PRO A 84 1.38 12.74 -13.46
CA PRO A 84 1.45 13.27 -12.08
C PRO A 84 0.08 13.47 -11.43
N GLU A 85 -0.96 13.77 -12.21
CA GLU A 85 -2.33 13.91 -11.72
C GLU A 85 -2.82 12.64 -11.01
N ARG A 86 -2.43 11.46 -11.52
CA ARG A 86 -2.82 10.16 -10.95
C ARG A 86 -2.18 9.97 -9.58
N SER A 87 -0.89 10.23 -9.46
CA SER A 87 -0.19 10.15 -8.17
C SER A 87 -0.77 11.14 -7.15
N GLU A 88 -1.15 12.35 -7.57
CA GLU A 88 -1.79 13.35 -6.70
C GLU A 88 -3.17 12.91 -6.22
N GLU A 89 -4.01 12.38 -7.11
CA GLU A 89 -5.34 11.85 -6.79
C GLU A 89 -5.27 10.67 -5.81
N LEU A 90 -4.34 9.73 -6.05
CA LEU A 90 -4.09 8.61 -5.16
C LEU A 90 -3.66 9.08 -3.76
N MET A 91 -2.75 10.06 -3.68
CA MET A 91 -2.30 10.62 -2.41
C MET A 91 -3.42 11.34 -1.67
N SER A 92 -4.22 12.17 -2.36
CA SER A 92 -5.33 12.92 -1.76
C SER A 92 -6.41 11.97 -1.26
N SER A 93 -6.91 11.09 -2.12
CA SER A 93 -8.00 10.19 -1.76
C SER A 93 -7.61 9.16 -0.68
N GLY A 94 -6.35 8.72 -0.65
CA GLY A 94 -5.84 7.89 0.45
C GLY A 94 -5.73 8.66 1.76
N ARG A 95 -5.29 9.93 1.72
CA ARG A 95 -5.23 10.82 2.89
C ARG A 95 -6.62 11.08 3.47
N ASP A 96 -7.61 11.36 2.63
CA ASP A 96 -8.98 11.63 3.09
C ASP A 96 -9.53 10.45 3.91
N ILE A 97 -9.33 9.21 3.45
CA ILE A 97 -9.71 8.01 4.19
C ILE A 97 -8.92 7.89 5.50
N ALA A 98 -7.60 8.11 5.45
CA ALA A 98 -6.75 8.00 6.62
C ALA A 98 -7.09 9.05 7.69
N GLU A 99 -7.50 10.26 7.29
CA GLU A 99 -7.95 11.33 8.19
C GLU A 99 -9.33 11.00 8.78
N GLU A 100 -10.29 10.54 7.98
CA GLU A 100 -11.61 10.11 8.47
C GLU A 100 -11.53 8.96 9.48
N LEU A 101 -10.62 8.01 9.25
CA LEU A 101 -10.40 6.86 10.12
C LEU A 101 -9.37 7.10 11.24
N GLU A 102 -8.92 8.35 11.41
CA GLU A 102 -7.93 8.76 12.42
C GLU A 102 -6.63 7.93 12.41
N MET A 103 -6.17 7.51 11.22
CA MET A 103 -5.00 6.67 11.00
C MET A 103 -3.68 7.44 11.14
N GLN A 104 -3.44 8.04 12.31
CA GLN A 104 -2.31 8.93 12.57
C GLN A 104 -0.94 8.28 12.29
N MET A 105 -0.82 6.97 12.51
CA MET A 105 0.43 6.25 12.23
C MET A 105 0.73 6.19 10.72
N LEU A 106 -0.28 6.02 9.87
CA LEU A 106 -0.11 6.04 8.42
C LEU A 106 0.24 7.45 7.94
N LEU A 107 -0.51 8.46 8.38
CA LEU A 107 -0.27 9.87 8.02
C LEU A 107 1.16 10.30 8.37
N ASN A 108 1.63 9.93 9.57
CA ASN A 108 2.99 10.22 10.02
C ASN A 108 4.05 9.45 9.23
N ARG A 109 3.77 8.20 8.84
CA ARG A 109 4.69 7.40 8.03
C ARG A 109 4.89 8.01 6.65
N ILE A 110 3.80 8.35 5.96
CA ILE A 110 3.85 8.93 4.61
C ILE A 110 4.61 10.25 4.61
N LYS A 111 4.39 11.11 5.62
CA LYS A 111 5.14 12.37 5.78
C LYS A 111 6.66 12.19 5.92
N ARG A 112 7.13 11.03 6.39
CA ARG A 112 8.57 10.73 6.48
C ARG A 112 9.17 10.27 5.16
N TRP A 113 8.34 9.81 4.22
CA TRP A 113 8.78 9.27 2.92
C TRP A 113 8.60 10.26 1.76
N SER A 114 7.83 11.32 1.96
CA SER A 114 7.58 12.43 1.02
C SER A 114 8.72 13.44 0.99
#